data_AF-A0A8K0X837-F1
#
_entry.id   AF-A0A8K0X837-F1
#
_cell.length_a   1.000
_cell.length_b   1.000
_cell.length_c   1.000
_cell.angle_alpha   90.00
_cell.angle_beta   90.00
_cell.angle_gamma   90.00
#
_symmetry.space_group_name_H-M   'P 1'
#
loop_
_entity.id
_entity.type
_entity.pdbx_description
1 polymer ?
#
loop_
_entity_poly.entity_id
_entity_poly.type
_entity_poly.pdbx_seq_one_letter_code
_entity_poly.pdbx_strand_id
1 'polypeptide(L)'
;MPVHRLLPAPFFQELFSLAPTLSSPIPLSAGYNEVDICLMAIDPATGDSLFHAIFKAGNLLGLGAMFSQRLCRAMHKFRELRPLHLFMEHRNNAGDNPLHSAARSGRIEIVRAVLRLFRRGHLHDGRELPREFR
;
A
#
# COMPACT_ATOMS: atom_id res chain seq x y z
N MET A 1 -20.76 12.96 3.95
CA MET A 1 -19.94 12.19 4.90
C MET A 1 -20.22 10.72 4.67
N PRO A 2 -19.38 9.95 3.94
CA PRO A 2 -19.65 8.53 3.78
C PRO A 2 -19.29 7.82 5.09
N VAL A 3 -20.27 7.08 5.61
CA VAL A 3 -20.11 6.21 6.78
C VAL A 3 -19.05 5.16 6.44
N HIS A 4 -17.93 5.15 7.17
CA HIS A 4 -16.90 4.10 7.09
C HIS A 4 -17.53 2.76 7.50
N ARG A 5 -18.14 2.08 6.54
CA ARG A 5 -18.56 0.68 6.70
C ARG A 5 -17.29 -0.17 6.70
N LEU A 6 -16.94 -0.65 7.89
CA LEU A 6 -15.93 -1.69 8.06
C LEU A 6 -16.31 -2.90 7.20
N LEU A 7 -15.30 -3.53 6.59
CA LEU A 7 -15.51 -4.76 5.84
C LEU A 7 -16.09 -5.85 6.78
N PRO A 8 -17.04 -6.67 6.32
CA PRO A 8 -17.57 -7.78 7.13
C PRO A 8 -16.43 -8.70 7.61
N ALA A 9 -16.44 -9.08 8.89
CA ALA A 9 -15.40 -9.90 9.50
C ALA A 9 -15.00 -11.19 8.73
N PRO A 10 -15.90 -11.98 8.11
CA PRO A 10 -15.48 -13.15 7.34
C PRO A 10 -14.72 -12.78 6.06
N PHE A 11 -15.12 -11.71 5.37
CA PHE A 11 -14.42 -11.19 4.20
C PHE A 11 -13.03 -10.66 4.56
N PHE A 12 -12.89 -10.08 5.75
CA PHE A 12 -11.64 -9.55 6.26
C PHE A 12 -10.56 -10.64 6.46
N GLN A 13 -10.89 -11.74 7.14
CA GLN A 13 -9.92 -12.81 7.42
C GLN A 13 -9.50 -13.56 6.14
N GLU A 14 -10.45 -13.78 5.24
CA GLU A 14 -10.20 -14.38 3.94
C GLU A 14 -9.20 -13.53 3.14
N LEU A 15 -9.41 -12.21 3.08
CA LEU A 15 -8.54 -11.27 2.37
C LEU A 15 -7.08 -11.33 2.86
N PHE A 16 -6.87 -11.36 4.18
CA PHE A 16 -5.52 -11.43 4.76
C PHE A 16 -4.85 -12.78 4.52
N SER A 17 -5.61 -13.87 4.56
CA SER A 17 -5.07 -15.21 4.25
C SER A 17 -4.61 -15.34 2.79
N LEU A 18 -5.22 -14.57 1.88
CA LEU A 18 -4.84 -14.51 0.47
C LEU A 18 -3.65 -13.58 0.19
N ALA A 19 -3.29 -12.69 1.12
CA ALA A 19 -2.22 -11.70 0.90
C ALA A 19 -0.88 -12.30 0.39
N PRO A 20 -0.43 -13.48 0.86
CA PRO A 20 0.81 -14.09 0.36
C PRO A 20 0.72 -14.63 -1.08
N THR A 21 -0.48 -14.99 -1.56
CA THR A 21 -0.71 -15.68 -2.84
C THR A 21 -1.51 -14.84 -3.85
N LEU A 22 -1.96 -13.66 -3.43
CA LEU A 22 -2.70 -12.72 -4.28
C LEU A 22 -1.92 -12.45 -5.56
N SER A 23 -2.52 -12.74 -6.71
CA SER A 23 -1.88 -12.62 -8.02
C SER A 23 -2.77 -11.91 -9.05
N SER A 24 -4.00 -11.60 -8.66
CA SER A 24 -4.99 -10.88 -9.45
C SER A 24 -5.59 -9.74 -8.61
N PRO A 25 -6.16 -8.71 -9.25
CA PRO A 25 -6.86 -7.64 -8.54
C PRO A 25 -7.98 -8.20 -7.68
N ILE A 26 -8.17 -7.64 -6.49
CA ILE A 26 -9.29 -8.01 -5.62
C ILE A 26 -10.58 -7.64 -6.35
N PRO A 27 -11.55 -8.57 -6.49
CA PRO A 27 -12.81 -8.27 -7.14
C PRO A 27 -13.49 -7.07 -6.45
N LEU A 28 -13.74 -6.01 -7.22
CA LEU A 28 -14.48 -4.85 -6.76
C LEU A 28 -15.89 -5.29 -6.37
N SER A 29 -16.17 -5.44 -5.09
CA SER A 29 -17.52 -5.71 -4.58
C SER A 29 -17.99 -4.55 -3.70
N ALA A 30 -19.30 -4.27 -3.74
CA ALA A 30 -19.98 -3.34 -2.84
C ALA A 30 -19.60 -1.84 -2.92
N GLY A 31 -19.11 -1.35 -4.07
CA GLY A 31 -18.94 0.10 -4.30
C GLY A 31 -17.68 0.71 -3.69
N TYR A 32 -16.78 -0.11 -3.14
CA TYR A 32 -15.44 0.29 -2.74
C TYR A 32 -14.47 0.16 -3.92
N ASN A 33 -13.53 1.10 -4.03
CA ASN A 33 -12.42 0.92 -4.95
C ASN A 33 -11.31 0.06 -4.30
N GLU A 34 -10.41 -0.50 -5.12
CA GLU A 34 -9.29 -1.33 -4.66
C GLU A 34 -8.44 -0.65 -3.56
N VAL A 35 -8.26 0.68 -3.62
CA VAL A 35 -7.51 1.44 -2.59
C VAL A 35 -8.26 1.43 -1.26
N ASP A 36 -9.57 1.68 -1.29
CA ASP A 36 -10.40 1.71 -0.09
C ASP A 36 -10.39 0.35 0.60
N ILE A 37 -10.48 -0.75 -0.16
CA ILE A 37 -10.40 -2.11 0.38
C ILE A 37 -9.06 -2.33 1.07
N CYS A 38 -7.95 -1.97 0.43
CA CYS A 38 -6.62 -2.20 0.97
C CYS A 38 -6.27 -1.29 2.17
N LEU A 39 -6.86 -0.09 2.26
CA LEU A 39 -6.68 0.83 3.39
C LEU A 39 -7.62 0.50 4.55
N MET A 40 -8.84 0.05 4.29
CA MET A 40 -9.82 -0.28 5.34
C MET A 40 -9.69 -1.70 5.88
N ALA A 41 -9.05 -2.61 5.14
CA ALA A 41 -8.72 -3.93 5.64
C ALA A 41 -7.52 -3.82 6.60
N ILE A 42 -7.80 -3.50 7.88
CA ILE A 42 -6.85 -3.41 8.98
C ILE A 42 -7.13 -4.53 10.00
N ASP A 43 -6.12 -5.34 10.30
CA ASP A 43 -6.15 -6.32 11.38
C ASP A 43 -6.24 -5.61 12.73
N PRO A 44 -7.35 -5.80 13.50
CA PRO A 44 -7.51 -5.10 14.78
C PRO A 44 -6.49 -5.54 15.83
N ALA A 45 -5.92 -6.75 15.72
CA ALA A 45 -4.95 -7.24 16.69
C ALA A 45 -3.57 -6.59 16.49
N THR A 46 -3.14 -6.48 15.23
CA THR A 46 -1.77 -6.05 14.89
C THR A 46 -1.71 -4.61 14.36
N GLY A 47 -2.83 -4.08 13.87
CA GLY A 47 -2.88 -2.86 13.09
C GLY A 47 -2.35 -3.03 11.66
N ASP A 48 -1.98 -4.25 11.24
CA ASP A 48 -1.49 -4.49 9.88
C ASP A 48 -2.63 -4.23 8.89
N SER A 49 -2.38 -3.39 7.89
CA SER A 49 -3.24 -3.32 6.71
C SER A 49 -2.96 -4.48 5.75
N LEU A 50 -3.82 -4.69 4.74
CA LEU A 50 -3.53 -5.67 3.70
C LEU A 50 -2.17 -5.44 3.03
N PHE A 51 -1.74 -4.18 2.89
CA PHE A 51 -0.41 -3.86 2.38
C PHE A 51 0.71 -4.37 3.28
N HIS A 52 0.56 -4.31 4.61
CA HIS A 52 1.54 -4.91 5.51
C HIS A 52 1.69 -6.41 5.24
N ALA A 53 0.57 -7.12 5.09
CA ALA A 53 0.57 -8.56 4.82
C ALA A 53 1.24 -8.89 3.45
N ILE A 54 0.88 -8.17 2.39
CA ILE A 54 1.49 -8.33 1.04
C ILE A 54 3.00 -8.07 1.09
N PHE A 55 3.42 -7.02 1.79
CA PHE A 55 4.82 -6.60 1.88
C PHE A 55 5.65 -7.56 2.74
N LYS A 56 5.12 -7.98 3.89
CA LYS A 56 5.72 -8.97 4.78
C LYS A 56 5.91 -10.32 4.07
N ALA A 57 4.96 -10.70 3.21
CA ALA A 57 5.05 -11.88 2.36
C ALA A 57 6.02 -11.73 1.18
N GLY A 58 6.38 -10.49 0.79
CA GLY A 58 7.21 -10.24 -0.39
C GLY A 58 6.48 -10.50 -1.71
N ASN A 59 5.15 -10.42 -1.72
CA ASN A 59 4.32 -10.79 -2.86
C ASN A 59 4.33 -9.70 -3.95
N LEU A 60 5.32 -9.77 -4.85
CA LEU A 60 5.48 -8.86 -5.98
C LEU A 60 4.33 -8.95 -7.00
N LEU A 61 3.74 -10.12 -7.18
CA LEU A 61 2.61 -10.31 -8.10
C LEU A 61 1.36 -9.64 -7.56
N GLY A 62 1.07 -9.80 -6.26
CA GLY A 62 -0.01 -9.11 -5.58
C GLY A 62 0.19 -7.60 -5.60
N LEU A 63 1.41 -7.14 -5.35
CA LEU A 63 1.77 -5.73 -5.53
C LEU A 63 1.48 -5.26 -6.96
N GLY A 64 1.95 -6.00 -7.98
CA GLY A 64 1.73 -5.70 -9.39
C GLY A 64 0.25 -5.70 -9.79
N ALA A 65 -0.53 -6.64 -9.26
CA ALA A 65 -1.97 -6.72 -9.47
C ALA A 65 -2.70 -5.47 -8.95
N MET A 66 -2.30 -4.95 -7.78
CA MET A 66 -2.81 -3.69 -7.24
C MET A 66 -2.41 -2.47 -8.10
N PHE A 67 -1.28 -2.53 -8.81
CA PHE A 67 -0.87 -1.48 -9.75
C PHE A 67 -1.44 -1.66 -11.18
N SER A 68 -2.00 -2.83 -11.49
CA SER A 68 -2.50 -3.14 -12.82
C SER A 68 -3.91 -2.58 -13.04
N GLN A 69 -3.96 -1.52 -13.84
CA GLN A 69 -5.08 -1.06 -14.68
C GLN A 69 -6.08 0.00 -14.17
N ARG A 70 -6.26 0.24 -12.87
CA ARG A 70 -7.24 1.27 -12.42
C ARG A 70 -6.75 2.21 -11.31
N LEU A 71 -5.95 1.70 -10.38
CA LEU A 71 -5.37 2.47 -9.27
C LEU A 71 -4.56 3.69 -9.73
N CYS A 72 -3.62 3.50 -10.65
CA CYS A 72 -2.82 4.61 -11.19
C CYS A 72 -3.64 5.60 -12.04
N ARG A 73 -4.71 5.14 -12.72
CA ARG A 73 -5.54 5.99 -13.59
C ARG A 73 -6.51 6.87 -12.80
N ALA A 74 -7.15 6.33 -11.76
CA ALA A 74 -8.02 7.09 -10.87
C ALA A 74 -7.24 8.13 -10.05
N MET A 75 -5.99 7.81 -9.69
CA MET A 75 -5.19 8.68 -8.85
C MET A 75 -4.42 9.80 -9.56
N HIS A 76 -4.53 9.92 -10.90
CA HIS A 76 -4.11 11.14 -11.61
C HIS A 76 -4.93 12.39 -11.23
N LYS A 77 -6.09 12.23 -10.59
CA LYS A 77 -6.88 13.35 -10.04
C LYS A 77 -6.29 13.95 -8.76
N PHE A 78 -5.48 13.19 -8.01
CA PHE A 78 -4.80 13.66 -6.81
C PHE A 78 -3.40 14.14 -7.19
N ARG A 79 -3.33 15.26 -7.92
CA ARG A 79 -2.07 15.87 -8.38
C ARG A 79 -1.06 16.14 -7.25
N GLU A 80 -1.50 16.23 -6.01
CA GLU A 80 -0.68 16.61 -4.84
C GLU A 80 -0.26 15.42 -3.95
N LEU A 81 -0.95 14.29 -4.02
CA LEU A 81 -0.63 13.09 -3.25
C LEU A 81 -0.26 11.97 -4.22
N ARG A 82 1.05 11.68 -4.35
CA ARG A 82 1.48 10.49 -5.07
C ARG A 82 0.81 9.28 -4.42
N PRO A 83 0.08 8.44 -5.18
CA PRO A 83 -0.51 7.15 -4.77
C PRO A 83 0.33 6.32 -3.81
N LEU A 84 1.64 6.39 -4.03
CA LEU A 84 2.63 5.63 -3.30
C LEU A 84 2.82 6.11 -1.85
N HIS A 85 2.51 7.37 -1.52
CA HIS A 85 2.56 7.88 -0.15
C HIS A 85 1.45 7.28 0.73
N LEU A 86 0.26 7.05 0.18
CA LEU A 86 -0.86 6.41 0.91
C LEU A 86 -0.49 4.99 1.40
N PHE A 87 0.34 4.27 0.64
CA PHE A 87 0.83 2.94 1.04
C PHE A 87 1.87 2.98 2.17
N MET A 88 2.39 4.16 2.51
CA MET A 88 3.49 4.31 3.48
C MET A 88 3.09 5.10 4.72
N GLU A 89 1.91 5.73 4.71
CA GLU A 89 1.40 6.53 5.83
C GLU A 89 0.77 5.67 6.92
N HIS A 90 0.03 4.63 6.56
CA HIS A 90 -0.58 3.74 7.56
C HIS A 90 0.52 3.01 8.35
N ARG A 91 0.47 3.15 9.68
CA ARG A 91 1.36 2.47 10.61
C ARG A 91 0.55 1.49 11.44
N ASN A 92 1.07 0.28 11.58
CA ASN A 92 0.50 -0.73 12.46
C ASN A 92 0.73 -0.39 13.94
N ASN A 93 0.29 -1.27 14.85
CA ASN A 93 0.40 -1.05 16.30
C ASN A 93 1.87 -1.01 16.77
N ALA A 94 2.82 -1.52 15.98
CA ALA A 94 4.25 -1.43 16.24
C ALA A 94 4.89 -0.15 15.65
N GLY A 95 4.11 0.70 14.98
CA GLY A 95 4.61 1.89 14.30
C GLY A 95 5.27 1.60 12.94
N ASP A 96 5.28 0.34 12.50
CA ASP A 96 5.81 -0.06 11.20
C ASP A 96 4.79 0.31 10.12
N ASN A 97 5.26 0.83 8.98
CA ASN A 97 4.46 0.90 7.76
C ASN A 97 4.72 -0.37 6.91
N PRO A 98 4.04 -0.56 5.77
CA PRO A 98 4.28 -1.73 4.93
C PRO A 98 5.74 -1.90 4.50
N LEU A 99 6.46 -0.81 4.21
CA LEU A 99 7.87 -0.88 3.82
C LEU A 99 8.78 -1.27 4.99
N HIS A 100 8.52 -0.78 6.21
CA HIS A 100 9.19 -1.24 7.43
C HIS A 100 8.98 -2.75 7.63
N SER A 101 7.74 -3.23 7.45
CA SER A 101 7.42 -4.66 7.56
C SER A 101 8.16 -5.51 6.53
N ALA A 102 8.22 -5.08 5.26
CA ALA A 102 9.02 -5.75 4.24
C ALA A 102 10.51 -5.81 4.61
N ALA A 103 11.08 -4.69 5.05
CA ALA A 103 12.48 -4.60 5.44
C ALA A 103 12.78 -5.50 6.65
N ARG A 104 11.94 -5.47 7.69
CA ARG A 104 12.07 -6.31 8.89
C ARG A 104 11.98 -7.80 8.56
N SER A 105 11.16 -8.17 7.57
CA SER A 105 11.02 -9.55 7.09
C SER A 105 12.05 -9.94 6.02
N GLY A 106 13.05 -9.10 5.74
CA GLY A 106 14.12 -9.41 4.79
C GLY A 106 13.65 -9.48 3.33
N ARG A 107 12.50 -8.90 2.99
CA ARG A 107 11.94 -8.90 1.63
C ARG A 107 12.53 -7.78 0.78
N ILE A 108 13.83 -7.87 0.47
CA ILE A 108 14.57 -6.79 -0.22
C ILE A 108 14.01 -6.53 -1.64
N GLU A 109 13.46 -7.54 -2.29
CA GLU A 109 13.01 -7.55 -3.66
C GLU A 109 11.80 -6.65 -3.83
N ILE A 110 10.84 -6.75 -2.91
CA ILE A 110 9.67 -5.87 -2.87
C ILE A 110 10.05 -4.46 -2.45
N VAL A 111 10.99 -4.29 -1.51
CA VAL A 111 11.52 -2.96 -1.14
C VAL A 111 12.15 -2.28 -2.37
N ARG A 112 12.99 -2.99 -3.12
CA ARG A 112 13.62 -2.47 -4.36
C ARG A 112 12.59 -2.17 -5.43
N ALA A 113 11.58 -3.03 -5.62
CA ALA A 113 10.51 -2.80 -6.58
C ALA A 113 9.74 -1.51 -6.25
N VAL A 114 9.36 -1.35 -4.99
CA VAL A 114 8.64 -0.17 -4.50
C VAL A 114 9.50 1.08 -4.65
N LEU A 115 10.76 1.09 -4.20
CA LEU A 115 11.67 2.23 -4.37
C LEU A 115 11.87 2.61 -5.85
N ARG A 116 11.91 1.64 -6.76
CA ARG A 116 11.99 1.91 -8.21
C ARG A 116 10.73 2.61 -8.75
N LEU A 117 9.56 2.39 -8.15
CA LEU A 117 8.35 3.15 -8.50
C LEU A 117 8.47 4.64 -8.15
N PHE A 118 9.29 4.99 -7.15
CA PHE A 118 9.55 6.39 -6.76
C PHE A 118 10.62 7.09 -7.62
N ARG A 119 11.40 6.37 -8.44
CA ARG A 119 12.54 6.93 -9.21
C ARG A 119 12.17 7.94 -10.29
N ARG A 120 10.88 8.28 -10.50
CA ARG A 120 10.50 9.47 -11.25
C ARG A 120 10.59 10.72 -10.37
N GLY A 121 11.81 11.27 -10.25
CA GLY A 121 12.07 12.71 -10.19
C GLY A 121 11.84 13.51 -8.91
N HIS A 122 11.66 12.92 -7.73
CA HIS A 122 11.47 13.70 -6.49
C HIS A 122 12.31 13.14 -5.34
N LEU A 123 13.59 13.50 -5.33
CA LEU A 123 14.42 13.59 -4.13
C LEU A 123 14.28 15.00 -3.52
N HIS A 124 13.05 15.51 -3.39
CA HIS A 124 12.77 16.76 -2.69
C HIS A 124 12.05 16.37 -1.40
N ASP A 125 12.68 16.64 -0.26
CA ASP A 125 12.12 16.47 1.08
C ASP A 125 11.25 17.68 1.50
N GLY A 126 10.86 18.52 0.54
CA GLY A 126 10.17 19.78 0.76
C GLY A 126 11.05 20.94 1.24
N ARG A 127 12.36 20.75 1.39
CA ARG A 127 13.32 21.82 1.77
C ARG A 127 14.08 22.30 0.54
N GLU A 128 14.44 23.59 0.50
CA GLU A 128 15.35 24.08 -0.54
C GLU A 128 16.68 23.32 -0.45
N LEU A 129 17.20 22.87 -1.61
CA LEU A 129 18.55 22.32 -1.69
C LEU A 129 19.55 23.39 -1.22
N PRO A 130 20.46 23.06 -0.27
CA PRO A 130 21.49 24.00 0.16
C PRO A 130 22.30 24.52 -1.04
N ARG A 131 22.65 25.80 -1.04
CA ARG A 131 23.30 26.49 -2.18
C ARG A 131 24.60 25.82 -2.63
N GLU A 132 25.25 25.09 -1.75
CA GLU A 132 26.50 24.34 -1.99
C GLU A 132 26.34 23.07 -2.86
N PHE A 133 25.10 22.63 -3.10
CA PHE A 133 24.78 21.46 -3.92
C PHE A 133 24.02 21.81 -5.22
N ARG A 134 23.99 23.10 -5.59
CA ARG A 134 23.39 23.58 -6.84
C ARG A 134 24.41 23.63 -7.97
#